data_AF-E5RFJ9-F1
#
_entry.id   AF-E5RFJ9-F1
#
_cell.length_a   1.000
_cell.length_b   1.000
_cell.length_c   1.000
_cell.angle_alpha   90.00
_cell.angle_beta   90.00
_cell.angle_gamma   90.00
#
_symmetry.space_group_name_H-M   'P 1'
#
loop_
_entity.id
_entity.type
_entity.pdbx_description
1 polymer ?
#
loop_
_entity_poly.entity_id
_entity_poly.type
_entity_poly.pdbx_seq_one_letter_code
_entity_poly.pdbx_strand_id
1 'polypeptide(L)'
;MAAACGPGAAGYCLLLGLHLFLLTAGPALGWNDPALTLHYDRYTTSRRLDPIPQLKCVGGTAGCDSYTPKVIQCQNKGWDGYDVQWECKTDLDIAYKFGKTVVSCEGYESSEDQYVLRGSCGLEYNLDYTELGLQKLKESGKQHGFA
;
A
#
# COMPACT_ATOMS: atom_id res chain seq x y z
N MET A 1 -57.32 -47.10 42.18
CA MET A 1 -56.82 -46.91 40.81
C MET A 1 -55.85 -45.74 40.90
N ALA A 2 -54.59 -45.97 41.29
CA ALA A 2 -53.43 -46.22 40.41
C ALA A 2 -53.21 -45.03 39.44
N ALA A 3 -52.08 -44.33 39.35
CA ALA A 3 -50.72 -44.63 39.78
C ALA A 3 -49.90 -43.33 40.01
N ALA A 4 -48.87 -43.44 40.85
CA ALA A 4 -47.73 -42.52 40.92
C ALA A 4 -46.52 -43.13 40.15
N CYS A 5 -45.66 -42.27 39.58
CA CYS A 5 -44.31 -42.43 38.96
C CYS A 5 -44.26 -41.59 37.67
N GLY A 6 -43.26 -40.79 37.30
CA GLY A 6 -41.91 -40.48 37.79
C GLY A 6 -41.27 -39.45 36.82
N PRO A 7 -40.01 -39.03 37.03
CA PRO A 7 -39.38 -37.86 36.38
C PRO A 7 -38.67 -38.19 35.04
N GLY A 8 -38.57 -37.18 34.17
CA GLY A 8 -37.52 -37.09 33.13
C GLY A 8 -37.98 -37.18 31.67
N ALA A 9 -37.78 -36.10 30.91
CA ALA A 9 -37.26 -36.13 29.54
C ALA A 9 -36.84 -34.72 29.09
N ALA A 10 -35.67 -34.66 28.48
CA ALA A 10 -34.91 -33.51 28.02
C ALA A 10 -35.67 -32.50 27.15
N GLY A 11 -35.34 -31.21 27.34
CA GLY A 11 -35.69 -30.14 26.41
C GLY A 11 -34.79 -28.94 26.66
N TYR A 12 -33.65 -28.92 25.96
CA TYR A 12 -32.67 -27.84 25.90
C TYR A 12 -33.34 -26.45 25.94
N CYS A 13 -33.14 -25.70 27.02
CA CYS A 13 -33.62 -24.34 27.11
C CYS A 13 -32.47 -23.39 27.45
N LEU A 14 -31.97 -22.75 26.40
CA LEU A 14 -31.23 -21.48 26.39
C LEU A 14 -29.85 -21.47 27.06
N LEU A 15 -28.88 -22.13 26.40
CA LEU A 15 -27.47 -21.72 26.43
C LEU A 15 -27.04 -21.15 25.06
N LEU A 16 -27.89 -20.32 24.46
CA LEU A 16 -27.53 -19.46 23.32
C LEU A 16 -27.14 -18.12 23.95
N GLY A 17 -25.88 -17.88 24.28
CA GLY A 17 -24.75 -17.98 23.38
C GLY A 17 -24.11 -16.61 23.53
N LEU A 18 -23.00 -16.57 24.25
CA LEU A 18 -22.11 -15.42 24.32
C LEU A 18 -21.69 -15.15 22.86
N HIS A 19 -22.48 -14.38 22.12
CA HIS A 19 -22.12 -13.88 20.81
C HIS A 19 -20.97 -12.91 21.06
N LEU A 20 -19.78 -13.49 21.10
CA LEU A 20 -18.53 -12.84 20.79
C LEU A 20 -18.78 -12.13 19.46
N PHE A 21 -19.16 -10.85 19.54
CA PHE A 21 -19.09 -9.92 18.42
C PHE A 21 -17.61 -9.83 18.10
N LEU A 22 -17.12 -10.82 17.34
CA LEU A 22 -15.91 -10.70 16.56
C LEU A 22 -16.16 -9.51 15.66
N LEU A 23 -15.72 -8.34 16.10
CA LEU A 23 -15.45 -7.22 15.22
C LEU A 23 -14.34 -7.69 14.29
N THR A 24 -14.72 -8.42 13.24
CA THR A 24 -13.84 -8.60 12.09
C THR A 24 -13.67 -7.21 11.52
N ALA A 25 -12.56 -6.55 11.84
CA ALA A 25 -12.13 -5.40 11.08
C ALA A 25 -12.15 -5.83 9.60
N GLY A 26 -13.10 -5.30 8.84
CA GLY A 26 -13.29 -5.67 7.45
C GLY A 26 -12.00 -5.40 6.66
N PRO A 27 -11.72 -6.12 5.57
CA PRO A 27 -10.51 -5.90 4.78
C PRO A 27 -10.53 -4.59 3.96
N ALA A 28 -11.55 -3.76 4.13
CA ALA A 28 -11.69 -2.45 3.50
C ALA A 28 -11.11 -1.36 4.40
N LEU A 29 -10.25 -0.53 3.83
CA LEU A 29 -9.82 0.73 4.44
C LEU A 29 -10.56 1.88 3.75
N GLY A 30 -11.03 2.84 4.54
CA GLY A 30 -11.41 4.14 3.99
C GLY A 30 -10.17 4.89 3.55
N TRP A 31 -10.30 5.74 2.53
CA TRP A 31 -9.22 6.63 2.07
C TRP A 31 -8.62 7.52 3.16
N ASN A 32 -9.24 7.63 4.34
CA ASN A 32 -8.75 8.35 5.52
C ASN A 32 -7.57 7.68 6.24
N ASP A 33 -6.99 6.59 5.72
CA ASP A 33 -5.78 6.02 6.31
C ASP A 33 -4.62 7.03 6.19
N PRO A 34 -4.02 7.51 7.30
CA PRO A 34 -3.14 8.67 7.25
C PRO A 34 -1.83 8.43 6.50
N ALA A 35 -1.39 7.17 6.36
CA ALA A 35 -0.11 6.85 5.73
C ALA A 35 -0.03 5.44 5.14
N LEU A 36 0.77 5.32 4.08
CA LEU A 36 1.19 4.05 3.48
C LEU A 36 2.69 3.87 3.72
N THR A 37 3.10 2.64 4.04
CA THR A 37 4.52 2.25 4.06
C THR A 37 4.71 1.13 3.05
N LEU A 38 5.46 1.42 2.00
CA LEU A 38 5.61 0.55 0.83
C LEU A 38 7.04 0.04 0.76
N HIS A 39 7.21 -1.23 0.42
CA HIS A 39 8.49 -1.92 0.42
C HIS A 39 8.84 -2.47 -0.96
N TYR A 40 10.11 -2.35 -1.37
CA TYR A 40 10.55 -2.79 -2.70
C TYR A 40 10.48 -4.31 -2.94
N ASP A 41 10.57 -5.08 -1.86
CA ASP A 41 10.61 -6.54 -1.85
C ASP A 41 9.25 -7.18 -1.53
N ARG A 42 8.17 -6.38 -1.56
CA ARG A 42 6.81 -6.84 -1.27
C ARG A 42 5.87 -6.59 -2.44
N TYR A 43 4.85 -7.42 -2.49
CA TYR A 43 3.75 -7.31 -3.44
C TYR A 43 2.50 -6.76 -2.75
N THR A 44 1.65 -6.11 -3.52
CA THR A 44 0.33 -5.66 -3.10
C THR A 44 -0.57 -6.87 -2.83
N THR A 45 -1.50 -6.75 -1.89
CA THR A 45 -2.61 -7.70 -1.83
C THR A 45 -3.53 -7.44 -3.01
N SER A 46 -4.12 -8.48 -3.59
CA SER A 46 -5.16 -8.29 -4.60
C SER A 46 -6.29 -9.28 -4.42
N ARG A 47 -7.50 -8.87 -4.79
CA ARG A 47 -8.69 -9.73 -4.80
C ARG A 47 -9.21 -9.96 -6.20
N ARG A 48 -9.20 -8.93 -7.04
CA ARG A 48 -9.78 -8.96 -8.39
C ARG A 48 -8.74 -8.90 -9.50
N LEU A 49 -7.53 -8.46 -9.19
CA LEU A 49 -6.42 -8.31 -10.14
C LEU A 49 -5.25 -9.22 -9.71
N ASP A 50 -4.14 -9.15 -10.46
CA ASP A 50 -2.91 -9.80 -10.07
C ASP A 50 -2.11 -8.90 -9.11
N PRO A 51 -1.53 -9.46 -8.03
CA PRO A 51 -0.58 -8.76 -7.17
C PRO A 51 0.57 -8.13 -7.97
N ILE A 52 0.88 -6.87 -7.69
CA ILE A 52 2.00 -6.13 -8.31
C ILE A 52 3.04 -5.75 -7.24
N PRO A 53 4.29 -5.39 -7.60
CA PRO A 53 5.24 -4.84 -6.63
C PRO A 53 4.68 -3.59 -5.95
N GLN A 54 4.89 -3.45 -4.64
CA GLN A 54 4.45 -2.25 -3.91
C GLN A 54 5.22 -1.00 -4.35
N LEU A 55 6.49 -1.15 -4.73
CA LEU A 55 7.30 -0.07 -5.29
C LEU A 55 7.80 -0.47 -6.67
N LYS A 56 7.65 0.43 -7.64
CA LYS A 56 8.11 0.19 -9.00
C LYS A 56 8.68 1.45 -9.62
N CYS A 57 9.95 1.39 -9.98
CA CYS A 57 10.54 2.42 -10.83
C CYS A 57 10.06 2.22 -12.27
N VAL A 58 9.58 3.30 -12.90
CA VAL A 58 9.05 3.26 -14.27
C VAL A 58 9.78 4.18 -15.25
N GLY A 59 10.83 4.88 -14.78
CA GLY A 59 11.70 5.68 -15.64
C GLY A 59 12.39 6.83 -14.90
N GLY A 60 12.63 7.91 -15.64
CA GLY A 60 13.34 9.09 -15.17
C GLY A 60 14.76 9.21 -15.72
N THR A 61 15.33 10.39 -15.59
CA THR A 61 16.64 10.78 -16.15
C THR A 61 17.81 10.02 -15.54
N ALA A 62 17.66 9.50 -14.31
CA ALA A 62 18.66 8.64 -13.70
C ALA A 62 18.55 7.17 -14.13
N GLY A 63 17.39 6.75 -14.63
CA GLY A 63 17.11 5.35 -14.90
C GLY A 63 16.91 4.51 -13.63
N CYS A 64 16.25 3.37 -13.79
CA CYS A 64 15.82 2.54 -12.66
C CYS A 64 16.93 1.68 -12.04
N ASP A 65 18.02 1.46 -12.78
CA ASP A 65 19.17 0.68 -12.30
C ASP A 65 20.15 1.50 -11.45
N SER A 66 19.95 2.82 -11.36
CA SER A 66 20.85 3.72 -10.62
C SER A 66 20.73 3.58 -9.11
N TYR A 67 19.49 3.56 -8.60
CA TYR A 67 19.22 3.44 -7.17
C TYR A 67 17.78 2.97 -6.94
N THR A 68 17.58 2.07 -5.97
CA THR A 68 16.26 1.57 -5.59
C THR A 68 16.02 1.79 -4.10
N PRO A 69 15.16 2.76 -3.70
CA PRO A 69 14.79 2.93 -2.30
C PRO A 69 14.08 1.68 -1.78
N LYS A 70 14.52 1.19 -0.62
CA LYS A 70 13.95 -0.04 -0.02
C LYS A 70 12.57 0.18 0.56
N VAL A 71 12.32 1.37 1.10
CA VAL A 71 11.07 1.75 1.75
C VAL A 71 10.72 3.18 1.36
N ILE A 72 9.46 3.42 1.01
CA ILE A 72 8.90 4.76 0.80
C ILE A 72 7.67 4.91 1.67
N GLN A 73 7.57 6.05 2.35
CA GLN A 73 6.41 6.39 3.17
C GLN A 73 5.58 7.46 2.45
N CYS A 74 4.31 7.17 2.20
CA CYS A 74 3.37 8.12 1.64
C CYS A 74 2.38 8.60 2.69
N GLN A 75 2.04 9.87 2.68
CA GLN A 75 1.07 10.47 3.57
C GLN A 75 -0.09 11.02 2.76
N ASN A 76 -1.31 10.78 3.23
CA ASN A 76 -2.49 11.39 2.64
C ASN A 76 -2.50 12.89 3.01
N LYS A 77 -2.54 13.76 1.99
CA LYS A 77 -2.60 15.23 2.13
C LYS A 77 -3.97 15.82 1.90
N GLY A 78 -4.96 14.98 1.63
CA GLY A 78 -6.35 15.37 1.42
C GLY A 78 -6.89 14.80 0.11
N TRP A 79 -8.03 15.36 -0.30
CA TRP A 79 -8.76 14.96 -1.49
C TRP A 79 -9.02 16.21 -2.34
N ASP A 80 -8.83 16.12 -3.65
CA ASP A 80 -8.94 17.27 -4.56
C ASP A 80 -10.32 17.37 -5.26
N GLY A 81 -11.25 16.48 -4.95
CA GLY A 81 -12.54 16.35 -5.63
C GLY A 81 -12.63 15.16 -6.58
N TYR A 82 -11.50 14.51 -6.89
CA TYR A 82 -11.42 13.32 -7.74
C TYR A 82 -10.65 12.20 -7.06
N ASP A 83 -9.43 12.47 -6.58
CA ASP A 83 -8.54 11.44 -6.01
C ASP A 83 -7.78 11.94 -4.78
N VAL A 84 -7.26 11.00 -4.00
CA VAL A 84 -6.45 11.28 -2.81
C VAL A 84 -5.08 11.81 -3.22
N GLN A 85 -4.69 12.91 -2.58
CA GLN A 85 -3.40 13.55 -2.82
C GLN A 85 -2.36 12.93 -1.91
N TRP A 86 -1.45 12.14 -2.47
CA TRP A 86 -0.38 11.49 -1.72
C TRP A 86 0.92 12.29 -1.78
N GLU A 87 1.55 12.51 -0.62
CA GLU A 87 2.94 12.97 -0.54
C GLU A 87 3.83 11.80 -0.12
N CYS A 88 4.70 11.35 -1.01
CA CYS A 88 5.63 10.27 -0.75
C CYS A 88 7.05 10.80 -0.47
N LYS A 89 7.66 10.30 0.61
CA LYS A 89 9.01 10.68 1.07
C LYS A 89 9.86 9.45 1.33
N THR A 90 11.15 9.58 1.05
CA THR A 90 12.20 8.60 1.38
C THR A 90 13.54 9.30 1.44
N ASP A 91 14.53 8.64 2.02
CA ASP A 91 15.91 9.11 2.03
C ASP A 91 16.59 8.72 0.71
N LEU A 92 16.85 9.71 -0.14
CA LEU A 92 17.61 9.54 -1.38
C LEU A 92 18.99 10.21 -1.24
N ASP A 93 19.99 9.70 -1.97
CA ASP A 93 21.25 10.44 -2.15
C ASP A 93 20.95 11.81 -2.77
N ILE A 94 21.73 12.83 -2.41
CA ILE A 94 21.58 14.20 -2.92
C ILE A 94 21.66 14.30 -4.45
N ALA A 95 22.20 13.30 -5.13
CA ALA A 95 22.23 13.19 -6.57
C ALA A 95 20.86 12.88 -7.19
N TYR A 96 19.88 12.40 -6.42
CA TYR A 96 18.59 11.92 -6.93
C TYR A 96 17.40 12.67 -6.32
N LYS A 97 16.30 12.67 -7.08
CA LYS A 97 14.99 13.13 -6.64
C LYS A 97 13.90 12.31 -7.32
N PHE A 98 12.71 12.30 -6.73
CA PHE A 98 11.54 11.81 -7.45
C PHE A 98 11.14 12.76 -8.56
N GLY A 99 10.84 12.20 -9.72
CA GLY A 99 10.11 12.86 -10.79
C GLY A 99 8.60 12.71 -10.59
N LYS A 100 7.91 12.28 -11.64
CA LYS A 100 6.50 11.89 -11.54
C LYS A 100 6.33 10.69 -10.59
N THR A 101 5.34 10.76 -9.72
CA THR A 101 4.94 9.68 -8.81
C THR A 101 3.44 9.44 -8.93
N VAL A 102 3.02 8.18 -8.82
CA VAL A 102 1.61 7.77 -8.89
C VAL A 102 1.37 6.68 -7.85
N VAL A 103 0.49 6.95 -6.90
CA VAL A 103 -0.02 5.93 -5.98
C VAL A 103 -1.32 5.37 -6.56
N SER A 104 -1.47 4.05 -6.54
CA SER A 104 -2.69 3.39 -6.98
C SER A 104 -3.05 2.25 -6.04
N CYS A 105 -4.32 2.14 -5.70
CA CYS A 105 -4.87 1.10 -4.81
C CYS A 105 -6.03 0.39 -5.51
N GLU A 106 -6.22 -0.89 -5.22
CA GLU A 106 -7.40 -1.63 -5.68
C GLU A 106 -8.62 -1.22 -4.85
N GLY A 107 -9.66 -0.70 -5.50
CA GLY A 107 -10.96 -0.49 -4.87
C GLY A 107 -11.62 -1.81 -4.45
N TYR A 108 -12.36 -1.79 -3.34
CA TYR A 108 -12.71 -3.00 -2.60
C TYR A 108 -13.64 -3.98 -3.36
N GLU A 109 -14.64 -3.45 -4.06
CA GLU A 109 -15.59 -4.16 -4.93
C GLU A 109 -15.38 -3.77 -6.41
N SER A 110 -15.15 -2.48 -6.67
CA SER A 110 -15.00 -1.90 -8.01
C SER A 110 -13.85 -0.88 -8.07
N SER A 111 -13.52 -0.37 -9.27
CA SER A 111 -12.52 0.70 -9.44
C SER A 111 -13.01 2.09 -9.01
N GLU A 112 -14.33 2.27 -8.84
CA GLU A 112 -14.95 3.56 -8.52
C GLU A 112 -15.30 3.68 -7.02
N ASP A 113 -14.85 2.72 -6.21
CA ASP A 113 -15.21 2.66 -4.79
C ASP A 113 -14.50 3.71 -3.95
N GLN A 114 -15.24 4.26 -2.97
CA GLN A 114 -14.70 5.08 -1.89
C GLN A 114 -13.89 4.30 -0.84
N TYR A 115 -13.78 2.98 -1.00
CA TYR A 115 -13.02 2.10 -0.11
C TYR A 115 -12.02 1.30 -0.92
N VAL A 116 -10.83 1.11 -0.35
CA VAL A 116 -9.76 0.34 -0.97
C VAL A 116 -9.47 -0.92 -0.19
N LEU A 117 -9.03 -1.96 -0.89
CA LEU A 117 -8.57 -3.19 -0.29
C LEU A 117 -7.30 -2.95 0.53
N ARG A 118 -7.29 -3.39 1.79
CA ARG A 118 -6.14 -3.22 2.66
C ARG A 118 -4.89 -3.89 2.10
N GLY A 119 -3.83 -3.11 1.94
CA GLY A 119 -2.54 -3.59 1.45
C GLY A 119 -2.44 -3.65 -0.08
N SER A 120 -3.45 -3.16 -0.81
CA SER A 120 -3.47 -3.18 -2.28
C SER A 120 -2.75 -2.00 -2.93
N CYS A 121 -2.36 -1.00 -2.14
CA CYS A 121 -1.71 0.20 -2.66
C CYS A 121 -0.26 -0.06 -3.10
N GLY A 122 0.10 0.46 -4.26
CA GLY A 122 1.47 0.51 -4.77
C GLY A 122 1.83 1.91 -5.27
N LEU A 123 3.12 2.17 -5.41
CA LEU A 123 3.70 3.41 -5.91
C LEU A 123 4.56 3.13 -7.13
N GLU A 124 4.18 3.75 -8.26
CA GLU A 124 5.06 3.89 -9.41
C GLU A 124 5.77 5.25 -9.34
N TYR A 125 7.09 5.26 -9.56
CA TYR A 125 7.90 6.48 -9.48
C TYR A 125 8.93 6.58 -10.61
N ASN A 126 9.25 7.82 -10.99
CA ASN A 126 10.42 8.14 -11.79
C ASN A 126 11.57 8.57 -10.87
N LEU A 127 12.78 8.14 -11.20
CA LEU A 127 14.00 8.58 -10.54
C LEU A 127 14.78 9.53 -11.44
N ASP A 128 14.90 10.78 -11.00
CA ASP A 128 15.61 11.82 -11.73
C ASP A 128 16.91 12.21 -11.03
N TYR A 129 17.89 12.65 -11.81
CA TYR A 129 19.04 13.34 -11.25
C TYR A 129 18.65 14.74 -10.76
N THR A 130 19.23 15.15 -9.64
CA THR A 130 19.30 16.56 -9.27
C THR A 130 20.33 17.29 -10.14
N GLU A 131 20.34 18.61 -10.10
CA GLU A 131 21.38 19.40 -10.79
C GLU A 131 22.79 19.00 -10.33
N LEU A 132 22.94 18.76 -9.02
CA LEU A 132 24.19 18.28 -8.43
C LEU A 132 24.55 16.87 -8.93
N GLY A 133 23.58 15.97 -9.03
CA GLY A 133 23.77 14.63 -9.60
C GLY A 133 24.26 14.69 -11.05
N LEU A 134 23.65 15.54 -11.88
CA LEU A 134 24.06 15.76 -13.27
C LEU A 134 25.47 16.36 -13.39
N GLN A 135 25.86 17.27 -12.50
CA GLN A 135 27.21 17.84 -12.48
C GLN A 135 28.26 16.77 -12.19
N LYS A 136 28.06 15.96 -11.14
CA LYS A 136 28.95 14.85 -10.77
C LYS A 136 29.12 13.83 -11.89
N LEU A 137 28.03 13.50 -12.60
CA LEU A 137 28.06 12.58 -13.74
C LEU A 137 28.94 13.13 -14.88
N LYS A 138 28.80 14.43 -15.21
CA LYS A 138 29.61 15.10 -16.24
C LYS A 138 31.09 15.15 -15.88
N GLU A 139 31.41 15.44 -14.62
CA GLU A 139 32.80 15.46 -14.14
C GLU A 139 33.44 14.07 -14.22
N SER A 140 32.73 13.03 -13.80
CA SER A 140 33.19 11.65 -13.86
C SER A 140 33.45 11.19 -15.30
N GLY A 141 32.59 11.58 -16.23
CA GLY A 141 32.74 11.29 -17.67
C GLY A 141 33.93 12.02 -18.30
N LYS A 142 34.24 13.25 -17.88
CA LYS A 142 35.45 13.97 -18.34
C LYS A 142 36.74 13.34 -17.85
N GLN A 143 36.76 12.82 -16.62
CA GLN A 143 37.93 12.13 -16.05
C GLN A 143 38.25 10.83 -16.79
N HIS A 144 37.24 10.12 -17.29
CA HIS A 144 37.44 8.89 -18.08
C HIS A 144 37.75 9.17 -19.57
N GLY A 145 37.73 10.43 -20.00
CA GLY A 145 37.93 10.86 -21.40
C GLY A 145 39.38 11.21 -21.77
N PHE A 146 40.36 10.91 -20.91
CA PHE A 146 41.78 11.05 -21.21
C PHE A 146 42.47 9.67 -21.14
N ALA A 147 42.35 8.89 -22.22
CA ALA A 147 43.20 7.75 -22.53
C ALA A 147 43.36 7.63 -24.06
#